data_AF-A0A9D5MF09-F1
#
_entry.id   AF-A0A9D5MF09-F1
#
_cell.length_a   1.000
_cell.length_b   1.000
_cell.length_c   1.000
_cell.angle_alpha   90.00
_cell.angle_beta   90.00
_cell.angle_gamma   90.00
#
_symmetry.space_group_name_H-M   'P 1'
#
loop_
_entity.id
_entity.type
_entity.pdbx_description
1 polymer ?
#
loop_
_entity_poly.entity_id
_entity_poly.type
_entity_poly.pdbx_seq_one_letter_code
_entity_poly.pdbx_strand_id
1 'polypeptide(L)'
;MRIDTEVLQTVVEIDDREYALAEKTVDVCERLRQAELDMVGKPQHRLWLAELEIVLGKAACRELFPNGRSENVDRLQMIYYGVFKAFNRVNDRLEEERLSDRAQKVEQLFAGANEFLRNLKNVDRAPKSGLKEIRRPAGE
;
A
#
# COMPACT_ATOMS: atom_id res chain seq x y z
N MET A 1 18.78 12.68 -4.11
CA MET A 1 17.65 11.80 -3.76
C MET A 1 18.04 10.38 -4.16
N ARG A 2 18.15 9.48 -3.18
CA ARG A 2 18.43 8.06 -3.38
C ARG A 2 17.11 7.32 -3.17
N ILE A 3 16.68 6.56 -4.16
CA ILE A 3 15.49 5.71 -4.06
C ILE A 3 16.04 4.30 -3.97
N ASP A 4 15.92 3.66 -2.81
CA ASP A 4 16.29 2.26 -2.66
C ASP A 4 15.14 1.40 -3.21
N THR A 5 15.45 0.56 -4.20
CA THR A 5 14.48 -0.24 -4.96
C THR A 5 14.69 -1.74 -4.78
N GLU A 6 15.35 -2.16 -3.69
CA GLU A 6 15.55 -3.58 -3.40
C GLU A 6 14.20 -4.25 -3.08
N VAL A 7 13.84 -5.21 -3.92
CA VAL A 7 12.63 -6.02 -3.75
C VAL A 7 13.04 -7.31 -3.05
N LEU A 8 12.54 -7.54 -1.85
CA LEU A 8 12.77 -8.79 -1.13
C LEU A 8 11.86 -9.89 -1.68
N GLN A 9 12.45 -11.04 -2.00
CA GLN A 9 11.72 -12.23 -2.39
C GLN A 9 10.83 -12.69 -1.23
N THR A 10 9.54 -12.91 -1.51
CA THR A 10 8.59 -13.40 -0.51
C THR A 10 8.51 -14.92 -0.57
N VAL A 11 8.57 -15.58 0.58
CA VAL A 11 8.45 -17.03 0.72
C VAL A 11 7.20 -17.33 1.57
N VAL A 12 6.48 -18.39 1.21
CA VAL A 12 5.33 -18.88 1.98
C VAL A 12 5.58 -20.31 2.42
N GLU A 13 5.16 -20.64 3.64
CA GLU A 13 5.18 -22.00 4.16
C GLU A 13 3.80 -22.63 3.95
N ILE A 14 3.76 -23.77 3.27
CA ILE A 14 2.55 -24.56 3.00
C ILE A 14 2.90 -26.03 3.27
N ASP A 15 2.16 -26.69 4.15
CA ASP A 15 2.38 -28.10 4.53
C ASP A 15 3.85 -28.42 4.89
N ASP A 16 4.42 -27.63 5.80
CA ASP A 16 5.81 -27.74 6.31
C ASP A 16 6.89 -27.59 5.22
N ARG A 17 6.55 -26.96 4.08
CA ARG A 17 7.47 -26.67 2.99
C ARG A 17 7.44 -25.22 2.59
N GLU A 18 8.61 -24.70 2.26
CA GLU A 18 8.78 -23.32 1.81
C GLU A 18 8.69 -23.22 0.28
N TYR A 19 7.88 -22.27 -0.19
CA TYR A 19 7.70 -21.95 -1.60
C TYR A 19 8.01 -20.48 -1.84
N ALA A 20 8.95 -20.21 -2.73
CA ALA A 20 9.22 -18.85 -3.18
C ALA A 20 8.08 -18.35 -4.07
N LEU A 21 7.54 -17.18 -3.75
CA LEU A 21 6.58 -16.48 -4.59
C LEU A 21 7.32 -15.78 -5.74
N ALA A 22 6.64 -15.68 -6.87
CA ALA A 22 7.06 -14.84 -7.98
C ALA A 22 7.18 -13.37 -7.50
N GLU A 23 8.16 -12.67 -8.05
CA GLU A 23 8.26 -11.23 -7.87
C GLU A 23 7.08 -10.53 -8.53
N LYS A 24 6.59 -9.47 -7.90
CA LYS A 24 5.44 -8.70 -8.38
C LYS A 24 5.86 -7.74 -9.51
N THR A 25 6.23 -8.31 -10.65
CA THR A 25 6.63 -7.57 -11.85
C THR A 25 5.44 -7.22 -12.72
N VAL A 26 5.62 -6.29 -13.67
CA VAL A 26 4.59 -5.94 -14.66
C VAL A 26 4.17 -7.18 -15.47
N ASP A 27 5.12 -8.03 -15.86
CA ASP A 27 4.85 -9.27 -16.60
C ASP A 27 3.95 -10.22 -15.79
N VAL A 28 4.21 -10.38 -14.49
CA VAL A 28 3.39 -11.24 -13.63
C VAL A 28 1.97 -10.68 -13.51
N CYS A 29 1.81 -9.36 -13.35
CA CYS A 29 0.49 -8.73 -13.30
C CYS A 29 -0.29 -8.88 -14.61
N GLU A 30 0.35 -8.69 -15.76
CA GLU A 30 -0.27 -8.90 -17.08
C GLU A 30 -0.68 -10.36 -17.27
N ARG A 31 0.15 -11.31 -16.83
CA ARG A 31 -0.17 -12.75 -16.90
C ARG A 31 -1.35 -13.12 -15.99
N LEU A 32 -1.44 -12.55 -14.79
CA LEU A 32 -2.59 -12.73 -13.91
C LEU A 32 -3.87 -12.17 -14.56
N ARG A 33 -3.78 -10.97 -15.14
CA ARG A 33 -4.90 -10.36 -15.85
C ARG A 33 -5.36 -11.21 -17.04
N GLN A 34 -4.41 -11.75 -17.80
CA GLN A 34 -4.72 -12.64 -18.91
C GLN A 34 -5.37 -13.94 -18.43
N ALA A 35 -4.93 -14.50 -17.29
CA ALA A 35 -5.55 -15.69 -16.71
C ALA A 35 -7.01 -15.45 -16.31
N GLU A 36 -7.34 -14.29 -15.73
CA GLU A 36 -8.73 -13.90 -15.45
C GLU A 36 -9.58 -13.89 -16.72
N LEU A 37 -9.07 -13.30 -17.81
CA LEU A 37 -9.75 -13.22 -19.11
C LEU A 37 -9.94 -14.60 -19.75
N ASP A 38 -8.90 -15.43 -19.72
CA ASP A 38 -8.92 -16.78 -20.30
C ASP A 38 -9.86 -17.75 -19.56
N MET A 39 -10.22 -17.41 -18.31
CA MET A 39 -11.06 -18.24 -17.45
C MET A 39 -12.51 -17.74 -17.34
N VAL A 40 -12.89 -16.71 -18.08
CA VAL A 40 -14.29 -16.25 -18.17
C VAL A 40 -15.21 -17.41 -18.58
N GLY A 41 -16.27 -17.63 -17.79
CA GLY A 41 -17.25 -18.71 -18.02
C GLY A 41 -16.77 -20.10 -17.59
N LYS A 42 -15.57 -20.24 -17.02
CA LYS A 42 -15.08 -21.50 -16.45
C LYS A 42 -15.27 -21.54 -14.93
N PRO A 43 -15.26 -22.73 -14.31
CA PRO A 43 -15.32 -22.85 -12.86
C PRO A 43 -14.17 -22.11 -12.16
N GLN A 44 -14.49 -21.43 -11.06
CA GLN A 44 -13.56 -20.58 -10.30
C GLN A 44 -12.27 -21.31 -9.87
N HIS A 45 -12.35 -22.59 -9.51
CA HIS A 45 -11.18 -23.37 -9.10
C HIS A 45 -10.10 -23.47 -10.19
N ARG A 46 -10.47 -23.35 -11.46
CA ARG A 46 -9.51 -23.35 -12.57
C ARG A 46 -8.74 -22.04 -12.66
N LEU A 47 -9.41 -20.93 -12.36
CA LEU A 47 -8.76 -19.63 -12.25
C LEU A 47 -7.75 -19.64 -11.08
N TRP A 48 -8.16 -20.13 -9.91
CA TRP A 48 -7.27 -20.25 -8.75
C TRP A 48 -6.00 -21.06 -9.06
N LEU A 49 -6.13 -22.21 -9.74
CA LEU A 49 -4.98 -23.01 -10.14
C LEU A 49 -4.08 -22.27 -11.15
N ALA A 50 -4.66 -21.60 -12.15
CA ALA A 50 -3.89 -20.84 -13.14
C ALA A 50 -3.10 -19.69 -12.49
N GLU A 51 -3.74 -18.97 -11.56
CA GLU A 51 -3.13 -17.90 -10.79
C GLU A 51 -2.03 -18.41 -9.85
N LEU A 52 -2.26 -19.54 -9.16
CA LEU A 52 -1.24 -20.20 -8.36
C LEU A 52 -0.05 -20.66 -9.21
N GLU A 53 -0.27 -21.18 -10.42
CA GLU A 53 0.82 -21.57 -11.32
C GLU A 53 1.67 -20.37 -11.76
N ILE A 54 1.08 -19.17 -11.86
CA ILE A 54 1.80 -17.94 -12.17
C ILE A 54 2.64 -17.50 -10.96
N VAL A 55 2.07 -17.57 -9.75
CA VAL A 55 2.70 -17.03 -8.54
C VAL A 55 3.69 -18.01 -7.89
N LEU A 56 3.37 -19.29 -7.79
CA LEU A 56 4.23 -20.32 -7.18
C LEU A 56 5.07 -21.08 -8.21
N GLY A 57 4.67 -21.04 -9.47
CA GLY A 57 5.24 -21.87 -10.53
C GLY A 57 4.61 -23.25 -10.62
N LYS A 58 4.68 -23.83 -11.83
CA LYS A 58 4.06 -25.13 -12.16
C LYS A 58 4.58 -26.30 -11.34
N ALA A 59 5.86 -26.27 -10.95
CA ALA A 59 6.47 -27.34 -10.15
C ALA A 59 5.84 -27.40 -8.75
N ALA A 60 5.78 -26.25 -8.06
CA ALA A 60 5.15 -26.13 -6.76
C ALA A 60 3.67 -26.54 -6.78
N CYS A 61 2.91 -26.10 -7.78
CA CYS A 61 1.50 -26.49 -7.90
C CYS A 61 1.32 -28.00 -8.11
N ARG A 62 2.21 -28.68 -8.83
CA ARG A 62 2.15 -30.14 -8.99
C ARG A 62 2.45 -30.89 -7.70
N GLU A 63 3.35 -30.35 -6.88
CA GLU A 63 3.64 -30.92 -5.55
C GLU A 63 2.48 -30.70 -4.59
N LEU A 64 1.91 -29.49 -4.57
CA LEU A 64 0.83 -29.12 -3.67
C LEU A 64 -0.51 -29.77 -4.03
N PHE A 65 -0.77 -30.00 -5.32
CA PHE A 65 -2.04 -30.53 -5.83
C PHE A 65 -1.82 -31.78 -6.71
N PRO A 66 -1.33 -32.89 -6.13
CA PRO A 66 -0.96 -34.08 -6.90
C PRO A 66 -2.18 -34.75 -7.56
N ASN A 67 -3.38 -34.54 -7.04
CA ASN A 67 -4.60 -35.19 -7.52
C ASN A 67 -5.30 -34.41 -8.65
N GLY A 68 -4.79 -33.23 -9.04
CA GLY A 68 -5.33 -32.43 -10.14
C GLY A 68 -6.84 -32.17 -10.01
N ARG A 69 -7.64 -32.79 -10.88
CA ARG A 69 -9.12 -32.61 -10.89
C ARG A 69 -9.85 -33.28 -9.72
N SER A 70 -9.19 -34.20 -9.02
CA SER A 70 -9.72 -34.89 -7.85
C SER A 70 -9.27 -34.26 -6.54
N GLU A 71 -8.61 -33.08 -6.61
CA GLU A 71 -8.16 -32.34 -5.44
C GLU A 71 -9.33 -31.77 -4.63
N ASN A 72 -9.14 -31.67 -3.30
CA ASN A 72 -10.12 -31.04 -2.43
C ASN A 72 -10.19 -29.53 -2.72
N VAL A 73 -11.37 -29.05 -3.12
CA VAL A 73 -11.60 -27.66 -3.51
C VAL A 73 -11.43 -26.70 -2.33
N ASP A 74 -11.81 -27.09 -1.11
CA ASP A 74 -11.69 -26.26 0.08
C ASP A 74 -10.20 -26.05 0.43
N ARG A 75 -9.39 -27.11 0.33
CA ARG A 75 -7.93 -27.03 0.52
C ARG A 75 -7.29 -26.11 -0.52
N LEU A 76 -7.65 -26.25 -1.79
CA LEU A 76 -7.19 -25.36 -2.87
C LEU A 76 -7.54 -23.90 -2.57
N GLN A 77 -8.77 -23.64 -2.14
CA GLN A 77 -9.24 -22.30 -1.82
C GLN A 77 -8.45 -21.68 -0.64
N MET A 78 -8.21 -22.46 0.42
CA MET A 78 -7.44 -21.99 1.58
C MET A 78 -6.00 -21.61 1.18
N ILE A 79 -5.35 -22.48 0.41
CA ILE A 79 -3.99 -22.22 -0.10
C ILE A 79 -3.98 -20.99 -1.00
N TYR A 80 -4.94 -20.89 -1.92
CA TYR A 80 -5.08 -19.74 -2.82
C TYR A 80 -5.13 -18.42 -2.07
N TYR A 81 -6.05 -18.27 -1.11
CA TYR A 81 -6.17 -17.02 -0.37
C TYR A 81 -4.96 -16.74 0.53
N GLY A 82 -4.35 -17.77 1.12
CA GLY A 82 -3.11 -17.62 1.90
C GLY A 82 -1.96 -17.07 1.06
N VAL A 83 -1.74 -17.68 -0.11
CA VAL A 83 -0.69 -17.27 -1.07
C VAL A 83 -0.93 -15.85 -1.57
N PHE A 84 -2.15 -15.53 -2.01
CA PHE A 84 -2.45 -14.20 -2.54
C PHE A 84 -2.43 -13.10 -1.46
N LYS A 85 -2.75 -13.44 -0.22
CA LYS A 85 -2.56 -12.53 0.91
C LYS A 85 -1.07 -12.22 1.11
N ALA A 86 -0.20 -13.22 1.07
CA ALA A 86 1.24 -13.03 1.19
C ALA A 86 1.81 -12.23 0.00
N PHE A 87 1.39 -12.57 -1.22
CA PHE A 87 1.80 -11.90 -2.46
C PHE A 87 1.42 -10.41 -2.48
N ASN A 88 0.26 -10.05 -1.90
CA ASN A 88 -0.20 -8.66 -1.86
C ASN A 88 0.37 -7.85 -0.67
N ARG A 89 0.84 -8.51 0.39
CA ARG A 89 1.35 -7.86 1.61
C ARG A 89 2.49 -6.86 1.37
N VAL A 90 3.28 -7.04 0.32
CA VAL A 90 4.36 -6.10 -0.05
C VAL A 90 3.80 -4.74 -0.48
N ASN A 91 2.64 -4.70 -1.14
CA ASN A 91 1.97 -3.45 -1.47
C ASN A 91 1.36 -2.79 -0.22
N ASP A 92 0.77 -3.58 0.68
CA ASP A 92 0.06 -3.05 1.85
C ASP A 92 1.00 -2.32 2.81
N ARG A 93 2.22 -2.83 3.04
CA ARG A 93 3.23 -2.12 3.85
C ARG A 93 3.65 -0.79 3.23
N LEU A 94 3.88 -0.77 1.91
CA LEU A 94 4.26 0.45 1.19
C LEU A 94 3.12 1.48 1.12
N GLU A 95 1.87 1.02 1.01
CA GLU A 95 0.67 1.88 1.06
C GLU A 95 0.43 2.43 2.47
N GLU A 96 0.56 1.61 3.52
CA GLU A 96 0.41 2.03 4.92
C GLU A 96 1.47 3.07 5.32
N GLU A 97 2.74 2.89 4.92
CA GLU A 97 3.79 3.89 5.13
C GLU A 97 3.49 5.20 4.38
N ARG A 98 3.02 5.12 3.13
CA ARG A 98 2.62 6.32 2.34
C ARG A 98 1.41 7.03 2.93
N LEU A 99 0.43 6.29 3.45
CA LEU A 99 -0.76 6.85 4.09
C LEU A 99 -0.41 7.49 5.44
N SER A 100 0.48 6.87 6.21
CA SER A 100 1.01 7.42 7.46
C SER A 100 1.80 8.71 7.23
N ASP A 101 2.69 8.74 6.25
CA ASP A 101 3.47 9.92 5.86
C ASP A 101 2.56 11.08 5.38
N ARG A 102 1.48 10.75 4.67
CA ARG A 102 0.47 11.74 4.26
C ARG A 102 -0.32 12.26 5.44
N ALA A 103 -0.73 11.40 6.36
CA ALA A 103 -1.45 11.79 7.57
C ALA A 103 -0.58 12.71 8.45
N GLN A 104 0.70 12.39 8.64
CA GLN A 104 1.64 13.24 9.37
C GLN A 104 1.85 14.61 8.70
N LYS A 105 1.96 14.67 7.37
CA LYS A 105 2.04 15.95 6.64
C LYS A 105 0.79 16.80 6.82
N VAL A 106 -0.38 16.18 6.82
CA VAL A 106 -1.66 16.87 7.06
C VAL A 106 -1.71 17.41 8.49
N GLU A 107 -1.30 16.62 9.50
CA GLU A 107 -1.20 17.10 10.89
C GLU A 107 -0.23 18.26 11.05
N GLN A 108 0.95 18.22 10.40
CA GLN A 108 1.92 19.31 10.44
C GLN A 108 1.38 20.60 9.82
N LEU A 109 0.60 20.50 8.73
CA LEU A 109 -0.07 21.65 8.13
C LEU A 109 -1.13 22.24 9.07
N PHE A 110 -1.92 21.41 9.74
CA PHE A 110 -2.90 21.87 10.72
C PHE A 110 -2.24 22.46 11.98
N ALA A 111 -1.13 21.90 12.44
CA ALA A 111 -0.34 22.42 13.56
C ALA A 111 0.22 23.81 13.22
N GLY A 112 0.83 23.97 12.03
CA GLY A 112 1.34 25.25 11.54
C GLY A 112 0.24 26.29 11.35
N ALA A 113 -0.95 25.89 10.86
CA ALA A 113 -2.10 26.77 10.74
C ALA A 113 -2.63 27.23 12.11
N ASN A 114 -2.69 26.34 13.10
CA ASN A 114 -3.10 26.69 14.46
C ASN A 114 -2.09 27.62 15.16
N GLU A 115 -0.79 27.42 14.92
CA GLU A 115 0.26 28.30 15.43
C GLU A 115 0.18 29.69 14.79
N PHE A 116 -0.03 29.77 13.47
CA PHE A 116 -0.25 31.02 12.75
C PHE A 116 -1.47 31.79 13.29
N LEU A 117 -2.59 31.10 13.51
CA LEU A 117 -3.80 31.71 14.08
C LEU A 117 -3.60 32.18 15.53
N ARG A 118 -2.81 31.45 16.34
CA ARG A 118 -2.44 31.89 17.69
C ARG A 118 -1.55 33.14 17.66
N ASN A 119 -0.60 33.20 16.74
CA ASN A 119 0.27 34.35 16.57
C ASN A 119 -0.51 35.59 16.11
N LEU A 120 -1.48 35.45 15.20
CA LEU A 120 -2.38 36.53 14.82
C LEU A 120 -3.24 37.04 16.00
N LYS A 121 -3.82 36.13 16.79
CA LYS A 121 -4.59 36.50 17.99
C LYS A 121 -3.75 37.20 19.06
N ASN A 122 -2.43 36.93 19.10
CA ASN A 122 -1.50 37.60 19.99
C ASN A 122 -1.08 38.99 19.48
N VAL A 123 -1.04 39.19 18.16
CA VAL A 123 -0.81 40.51 17.54
C VAL A 123 -1.99 41.46 17.79
N ASP A 124 -3.23 40.97 17.72
CA ASP A 124 -4.43 41.76 18.04
C ASP A 124 -4.58 42.09 19.55
N ARG A 125 -3.81 41.42 20.42
CA ARG A 125 -3.76 41.66 21.87
C ARG A 125 -2.57 42.51 22.32
N ALA A 126 -1.70 42.95 21.41
CA ALA A 126 -0.64 43.90 21.76
C ALA A 126 -1.27 45.20 22.30
N PRO A 127 -0.90 45.68 23.50
CA PRO A 127 -1.45 46.92 24.03
C PRO A 127 -1.07 48.09 23.12
N LYS A 128 -2.04 48.96 22.82
CA LYS A 128 -1.82 50.24 22.12
C LYS A 128 -0.85 51.11 22.92
N SER A 129 0.46 50.94 22.73
CA SER A 129 1.46 51.86 23.28
C SER A 129 1.91 52.84 22.20
N GLY A 130 1.42 54.08 22.32
CA GLY A 130 2.18 55.27 21.91
C GLY A 130 2.14 55.67 20.44
N LEU A 131 0.97 56.02 19.91
CA LEU A 131 0.93 57.00 18.81
C LEU A 131 1.33 58.36 19.41
N LYS A 132 2.58 58.80 19.17
CA LYS A 132 2.99 60.18 19.41
C LYS A 132 2.22 61.07 18.44
N GLU A 133 1.31 61.89 18.95
CA GLU A 133 0.71 63.00 18.21
C GLU A 133 1.82 63.94 17.73
N ILE A 134 2.00 64.03 16.41
CA ILE A 134 2.80 65.07 15.79
C ILE A 134 1.91 66.32 15.74
N ARG A 135 2.10 67.26 16.69
CA ARG A 135 1.46 68.58 16.62
C ARG A 135 2.03 69.34 15.42
N ARG A 136 1.14 69.83 14.53
CA ARG A 136 1.52 70.77 13.46
C ARG A 136 1.94 72.11 14.09
N PRO A 137 3.03 72.74 13.62
CA PRO A 137 3.37 74.10 14.04
C PRO A 137 2.31 75.07 13.51
N ALA A 138 1.87 76.00 14.37
CA ALA A 138 1.02 77.11 13.98
C ALA A 138 1.81 78.04 13.05
N GLY A 139 1.27 78.29 11.86
CA GLY A 139 1.77 79.31 10.95
C GLY A 139 1.38 80.70 11.47
N GLU A 140 2.29 81.65 11.23
CA GLU A 140 2.21 83.09 11.49
C GLU A 140 0.95 83.77 10.96
#